data_AF-A0A5J4PB68-F1
#
_entry.id   AF-A0A5J4PB68-F1
#
_cell.length_a   1.000
_cell.length_b   1.000
_cell.length_c   1.000
_cell.angle_alpha   90.00
_cell.angle_beta   90.00
_cell.angle_gamma   90.00
#
_symmetry.space_group_name_H-M   'P 1'
#
loop_
_entity.id
_entity.type
_entity.pdbx_description
1 polymer ?
#
loop_
_entity_poly.entity_id
_entity_poly.type
_entity_poly.pdbx_seq_one_letter_code
_entity_poly.pdbx_strand_id
1 'polypeptide(L)' 'RRLHNRYYAKTMRNAVRKLRSTTDKAEAITMLPKVTKIVDKVAKVHIIHKNKASNLKSKMALYINKLA' A
#
# COMPACT_ATOMS: atom_id res chain seq x y z
N ARG A 1 -14.70 -8.61 15.36
CA ARG A 1 -13.91 -7.47 14.81
C ARG A 1 -12.40 -7.71 14.71
N ARG A 2 -11.75 -8.39 15.67
CA ARG A 2 -10.28 -8.64 15.68
C ARG A 2 -9.74 -9.41 14.46
N LEU A 3 -10.36 -10.54 14.11
CA LEU A 3 -9.91 -11.40 13.00
C LEU A 3 -10.05 -10.69 11.65
N HIS A 4 -11.22 -10.07 11.40
CA HIS A 4 -11.50 -9.24 10.24
C HIS A 4 -10.42 -8.17 10.03
N ASN A 5 -10.17 -7.33 11.05
CA ASN A 5 -9.19 -6.25 10.93
C ASN A 5 -7.76 -6.79 10.71
N ARG A 6 -7.42 -7.89 11.37
CA ARG A 6 -6.12 -8.57 11.19
C ARG A 6 -5.93 -9.04 9.75
N TYR A 7 -6.95 -9.63 9.15
CA TYR A 7 -6.94 -10.10 7.76
C TYR A 7 -6.67 -8.93 6.80
N TYR A 8 -7.52 -7.90 6.81
CA TYR A 8 -7.36 -6.75 5.91
C TYR A 8 -6.05 -5.99 6.13
N ALA A 9 -5.63 -5.80 7.38
CA ALA A 9 -4.35 -5.17 7.68
C ALA A 9 -3.16 -6.01 7.22
N LYS A 10 -3.24 -7.35 7.22
CA LYS A 10 -2.16 -8.22 6.73
C LYS A 10 -2.12 -8.24 5.20
N THR A 11 -3.27 -8.31 4.54
CA THR A 11 -3.38 -8.23 3.08
C THR A 11 -2.81 -6.91 2.54
N MET A 12 -3.17 -5.78 3.16
CA MET A 12 -2.61 -4.46 2.80
C MET A 12 -1.09 -4.42 3.00
N ARG A 13 -0.57 -4.93 4.12
CA ARG A 13 0.88 -4.95 4.39
C ARG A 13 1.65 -5.81 3.39
N ASN A 14 1.10 -6.96 3.00
CA ASN A 14 1.73 -7.85 2.02
C ASN A 14 1.77 -7.20 0.64
N ALA A 15 0.71 -6.52 0.21
CA ALA A 15 0.69 -5.78 -1.05
C ALA A 15 1.74 -4.66 -1.09
N VAL A 16 1.86 -3.88 0.00
CA VAL A 16 2.89 -2.84 0.13
C VAL A 16 4.29 -3.45 0.15
N ARG A 17 4.49 -4.60 0.81
CA ARG A 17 5.77 -5.31 0.80
C ARG A 17 6.15 -5.76 -0.60
N LYS A 18 5.21 -6.35 -1.36
CA LYS A 18 5.46 -6.82 -2.73
C LYS A 18 5.93 -5.67 -3.63
N LEU A 19 5.26 -4.50 -3.57
CA LEU A 19 5.67 -3.32 -4.34
C LEU A 19 7.04 -2.75 -3.93
N ARG A 20 7.48 -2.97 -2.69
CA ARG A 20 8.81 -2.57 -2.23
C ARG A 20 9.90 -3.60 -2.55
N SER A 21 9.51 -4.81 -2.94
CA SER A 21 10.43 -5.87 -3.35
C SER A 21 10.64 -5.90 -4.86
N THR A 22 9.77 -5.25 -5.65
CA THR A 22 9.94 -5.10 -7.09
C THR A 22 11.02 -4.08 -7.39
N THR A 23 12.03 -4.49 -8.17
CA THR A 23 13.15 -3.65 -8.62
C THR A 23 12.89 -3.00 -9.96
N ASP A 24 11.98 -3.55 -10.78
CA ASP A 24 11.57 -2.97 -12.05
C ASP A 24 10.56 -1.83 -11.84
N LYS A 25 10.92 -0.65 -12.33
CA LYS A 25 10.11 0.56 -12.27
C LYS A 25 8.84 0.46 -13.10
N ALA A 26 8.88 -0.17 -14.28
CA ALA A 26 7.71 -0.30 -15.14
C ALA A 26 6.65 -1.16 -14.45
N GLU A 27 7.04 -2.29 -13.88
CA GLU A 27 6.16 -3.14 -13.09
C GLU A 27 5.61 -2.40 -11.86
N ALA A 28 6.47 -1.67 -11.13
CA ALA A 28 6.03 -0.95 -9.93
C ALA A 28 4.98 0.14 -10.23
N ILE A 29 5.10 0.84 -11.37
CA ILE A 29 4.12 1.83 -11.83
C ILE A 29 2.76 1.17 -12.11
N THR A 30 2.74 0.01 -12.77
CA THR A 30 1.47 -0.71 -13.04
C THR A 30 0.81 -1.25 -11.77
N MET A 31 1.60 -1.64 -10.77
CA MET A 31 1.10 -2.15 -9.49
C MET A 31 0.60 -1.05 -8.55
N LEU A 32 1.15 0.16 -8.65
CA LEU A 32 0.83 1.30 -7.79
C LEU A 32 -0.69 1.56 -7.66
N PRO A 33 -1.48 1.73 -8.74
CA PRO A 33 -2.91 2.01 -8.63
C PRO A 33 -3.71 0.89 -7.93
N LYS A 34 -3.25 -0.36 -8.04
CA LYS A 34 -3.88 -1.50 -7.34
C LYS A 34 -3.63 -1.42 -5.84
N VAL A 35 -2.39 -1.10 -5.43
CA VAL A 35 -2.04 -1.04 -4.00
C VAL A 35 -2.63 0.20 -3.33
N THR A 36 -2.65 1.35 -4.00
CA THR A 36 -3.29 2.58 -3.46
C THR A 36 -4.77 2.36 -3.17
N LYS A 37 -5.51 1.69 -4.07
CA LYS A 37 -6.92 1.33 -3.87
C LYS A 37 -7.14 0.47 -2.62
N ILE A 38 -6.24 -0.48 -2.34
CA ILE A 38 -6.30 -1.33 -1.14
C ILE A 38 -6.09 -0.49 0.13
N VAL A 39 -5.08 0.38 0.12
CA VAL A 39 -4.75 1.26 1.25
C VAL A 39 -5.94 2.19 1.57
N ASP A 40 -6.54 2.80 0.56
CA ASP A 40 -7.67 3.71 0.73
C ASP A 40 -8.94 2.97 1.21
N LYS A 41 -9.19 1.73 0.76
CA LYS A 41 -10.29 0.90 1.25
C LYS A 41 -10.15 0.57 2.75
N VAL A 42 -8.94 0.24 3.20
CA VAL A 42 -8.67 -0.08 4.62
C VAL A 42 -8.76 1.17 5.50
N ALA A 43 -8.39 2.34 4.97
CA ALA A 43 -8.54 3.62 5.64
C ALA A 43 -10.01 4.04 5.79
N LYS A 44 -10.82 3.86 4.74
CA LYS A 44 -12.27 4.17 4.75
C LYS A 44 -13.03 3.39 5.83
N VAL A 45 -12.63 2.15 6.08
CA VAL A 45 -13.23 1.28 7.13
C VAL A 45 -12.61 1.51 8.51
N HIS A 46 -11.76 2.55 8.66
CA HIS A 46 -11.12 2.93 9.92
C HIS A 46 -10.24 1.84 10.55
N ILE A 47 -9.71 0.92 9.74
CA ILE A 47 -8.73 -0.08 10.20
C ILE A 47 -7.33 0.57 10.32
N ILE A 48 -7.04 1.56 9.47
CA ILE A 48 -5.86 2.44 9.58
C ILE A 48 -6.32 3.91 9.57
N HIS A 49 -5.56 4.78 10.23
CA HIS A 49 -5.83 6.21 10.22
C HIS A 49 -5.57 6.84 8.84
N LYS A 50 -6.34 7.86 8.45
CA LYS A 50 -6.19 8.58 7.16
C LYS A 50 -4.78 9.11 6.93
N ASN A 51 -4.14 9.68 7.96
CA ASN A 51 -2.76 10.18 7.86
C ASN A 51 -1.76 9.04 7.59
N LYS A 52 -2.00 7.85 8.14
CA LYS A 52 -1.14 6.69 7.88
C LYS A 52 -1.29 6.21 6.44
N ALA A 53 -2.51 6.22 5.89
CA ALA A 53 -2.75 5.92 4.49
C ALA A 53 -2.03 6.92 3.57
N SER A 54 -2.16 8.23 3.82
CA SER A 54 -1.45 9.28 3.07
C SER A 54 0.07 9.12 3.13
N ASN A 55 0.62 8.86 4.32
CA ASN A 55 2.05 8.64 4.50
C ASN A 55 2.56 7.41 3.73
N LEU A 56 1.77 6.33 3.69
CA LEU A 56 2.12 5.14 2.91
C LEU A 56 2.12 5.43 1.42
N LYS A 57 1.10 6.13 0.91
CA LYS A 57 1.02 6.51 -0.52
C LYS A 57 2.20 7.36 -0.95
N SER A 58 2.53 8.40 -0.16
CA SER A 58 3.70 9.25 -0.43
C SER A 58 5.02 8.45 -0.44
N LYS A 59 5.26 7.62 0.59
CA LYS A 59 6.49 6.79 0.66
C LYS A 59 6.63 5.80 -0.49
N MET A 60 5.52 5.26 -1.01
CA MET A 60 5.54 4.35 -2.15
C MET A 60 5.86 5.06 -3.45
N ALA A 61 5.26 6.24 -3.68
CA ALA A 61 5.59 7.07 -4.84
C ALA A 61 7.07 7.49 -4.82
N LEU A 62 7.59 7.92 -3.67
CA LEU A 62 9.00 8.27 -3.51
C LEU A 62 9.93 7.08 -3.77
N TYR A 63 9.54 5.86 -3.39
CA TYR A 63 10.31 4.66 -3.68
C TYR A 63 10.38 4.38 -5.18
N ILE A 64 9.24 4.43 -5.89
CA ILE A 64 9.20 4.22 -7.34
C ILE A 64 10.01 5.28 -8.09
N ASN A 65 9.96 6.54 -7.65
CA ASN A 65 10.75 7.62 -8.25
C ASN A 65 12.26 7.42 -8.06
N LYS A 66 12.69 6.70 -7.01
CA LYS A 66 14.09 6.36 -6.76
C LYS A 66 14.56 5.12 -7.53
N LEU A 67 13.63 4.27 -7.98
CA LEU A 67 13.97 3.20 -8.91
C LEU A 67 14.34 3.85 -10.24
N ALA A 68 15.49 3.46 -10.81
CA ALA A 68 15.97 3.94 -12.09
C ALA A 68 14.99 3.55 -13.20
#